data_AF-V4ZV53-F1
#
_entry.id   AF-V4ZV53-F1
#
_cell.length_a   1.000
_cell.length_b   1.000
_cell.length_c   1.000
_cell.angle_alpha   90.00
_cell.angle_beta   90.00
_cell.angle_gamma   90.00
#
_symmetry.space_group_name_H-M   'P 1'
#
loop_
_entity.id
_entity.type
_entity.pdbx_description
1 polymer ?
#
loop_
_entity_poly.entity_id
_entity_poly.type
_entity_poly.pdbx_seq_one_letter_code
_entity_poly.pdbx_strand_id
1 'polypeptide(L)'
;CDAVDALRAVDPPATTVLGQPVEGRLTVTEIEGGSGWNVVPERCTVTVDERTVPGARADLAAVADIEGVTTRVDQDLPPMACSDERLAAAAVDAASAAGSGRPERVVKPHATDAGRLAAAGTACVVCGPAEPGEAHTADESVSVAALTRCRAIYRRVAEDPRGG
;
A
#
# COMPACT_ATOMS: atom_id res chain seq x y z
N CYS A 1 -10.37 12.18 -23.61
CA CYS A 1 -11.43 11.23 -24.00
C CYS A 1 -12.33 11.09 -22.79
N ASP A 2 -13.61 10.87 -23.00
CA ASP A 2 -14.62 10.97 -21.94
C ASP A 2 -14.26 10.09 -20.72
N ALA A 3 -13.61 8.95 -20.93
CA ALA A 3 -13.12 8.08 -19.85
C ALA A 3 -12.00 8.68 -19.00
N VAL A 4 -11.00 9.33 -19.60
CA VAL A 4 -9.90 9.99 -18.85
C VAL A 4 -10.42 11.23 -18.12
N ASP A 5 -11.34 11.95 -18.74
CA ASP A 5 -11.96 13.14 -18.13
C ASP A 5 -12.89 12.74 -16.97
N ALA A 6 -13.65 11.65 -17.12
CA ALA A 6 -14.44 11.06 -16.03
C ALA A 6 -13.54 10.57 -14.89
N LEU A 7 -12.44 9.87 -15.18
CA LEU A 7 -11.50 9.39 -14.17
C LEU A 7 -10.89 10.54 -13.35
N ARG A 8 -10.58 11.67 -13.99
CA ARG A 8 -10.07 12.87 -13.32
C ARG A 8 -11.09 13.54 -12.38
N ALA A 9 -12.38 13.32 -12.63
CA ALA A 9 -13.46 13.85 -11.81
C ALA A 9 -13.83 12.93 -10.63
N VAL A 10 -13.20 11.76 -10.51
CA VAL A 10 -13.45 10.84 -9.40
C VAL A 10 -12.78 11.35 -8.13
N ASP A 11 -13.59 11.59 -7.11
CA ASP A 11 -13.08 11.94 -5.78
C ASP A 11 -12.43 10.72 -5.12
N PRO A 12 -11.20 10.85 -4.59
CA PRO A 12 -10.58 9.77 -3.82
C PRO A 12 -11.35 9.55 -2.51
N PRO A 13 -11.46 8.30 -2.03
CA PRO A 13 -12.13 8.03 -0.76
C PRO A 13 -11.30 8.55 0.41
N ALA A 14 -11.93 8.96 1.50
CA ALA A 14 -11.24 9.44 2.71
C ALA A 14 -11.85 8.83 3.98
N THR A 15 -11.03 8.61 5.01
CA THR A 15 -11.46 8.11 6.33
C THR A 15 -10.49 8.53 7.43
N THR A 16 -10.73 8.08 8.66
CA THR A 16 -9.81 8.26 9.79
C THR A 16 -9.34 6.90 10.32
N VAL A 17 -8.03 6.71 10.42
CA VAL A 17 -7.39 5.48 10.95
C VAL A 17 -6.53 5.86 12.15
N LEU A 18 -6.80 5.28 13.32
CA LEU A 18 -6.07 5.58 14.56
C LEU A 18 -6.02 7.10 14.90
N GLY A 19 -7.10 7.83 14.60
CA GLY A 19 -7.16 9.29 14.80
C GLY A 19 -6.39 10.13 13.77
N GLN A 20 -5.83 9.50 12.73
CA GLN A 20 -5.14 10.17 11.63
C GLN A 20 -6.05 10.19 10.39
N PRO A 21 -6.23 11.34 9.72
CA PRO A 21 -6.93 11.36 8.44
C PRO A 21 -6.12 10.61 7.38
N VAL A 22 -6.79 9.77 6.61
CA VAL A 22 -6.21 9.01 5.50
C VAL A 22 -7.07 9.24 4.28
N GLU A 23 -6.43 9.65 3.19
CA GLU A 23 -7.06 9.87 1.90
C GLU A 23 -6.48 8.89 0.89
N GLY A 24 -7.36 8.34 0.06
CA GLY A 24 -6.99 7.49 -1.05
C GLY A 24 -6.37 8.30 -2.19
N ARG A 25 -6.01 7.61 -3.27
CA ARG A 25 -5.45 8.24 -4.46
C ARG A 25 -5.73 7.38 -5.67
N LEU A 26 -6.03 8.01 -6.80
CA LEU A 26 -6.03 7.38 -8.11
C LEU A 26 -4.85 7.92 -8.91
N THR A 27 -4.01 7.03 -9.43
CA THR A 27 -2.84 7.41 -10.25
C THR A 27 -2.83 6.58 -11.53
N VAL A 28 -2.76 7.24 -12.67
CA VAL A 28 -2.49 6.53 -13.94
C VAL A 28 -1.02 6.13 -13.95
N THR A 29 -0.75 4.83 -14.02
CA THR A 29 0.62 4.29 -13.99
C THR A 29 1.10 3.79 -15.33
N GLU A 30 0.18 3.50 -16.26
CA GLU A 30 0.50 2.97 -17.58
C GLU A 30 -0.58 3.33 -18.58
N ILE A 31 -0.17 3.60 -19.82
CA ILE A 31 -1.05 3.88 -20.95
C ILE A 31 -0.49 3.15 -22.16
N GLU A 32 -1.32 2.30 -22.79
CA GLU A 32 -0.97 1.56 -23.98
C GLU A 32 -2.00 1.79 -25.09
N GLY A 33 -1.56 2.13 -26.30
CA GLY A 33 -2.46 2.31 -27.43
C GLY A 33 -1.76 2.73 -28.70
N GLY A 34 -2.26 2.26 -29.83
CA GLY A 34 -1.74 2.55 -31.16
C GLY A 34 -0.50 1.72 -31.53
N SER A 35 -0.22 1.67 -32.83
CA SER A 35 0.88 0.87 -33.41
C SER A 35 1.69 1.64 -34.46
N GLY A 36 1.21 2.81 -34.89
CA GLY A 36 1.87 3.63 -35.91
C GLY A 36 1.18 4.98 -36.07
N TRP A 37 1.93 5.98 -36.51
CA TRP A 37 1.47 7.37 -36.63
C TRP A 37 0.36 7.58 -37.68
N ASN A 38 0.20 6.64 -38.61
CA ASN A 38 -0.80 6.66 -39.69
C ASN A 38 -1.92 5.61 -39.51
N VAL A 39 -2.03 5.00 -38.33
CA VAL A 39 -3.03 3.98 -38.01
C VAL A 39 -3.91 4.49 -36.87
N VAL A 40 -5.22 4.51 -37.08
CA VAL A 40 -6.17 4.82 -36.00
C VAL A 40 -6.18 3.62 -35.04
N PRO A 41 -5.88 3.80 -33.73
CA PRO A 41 -5.88 2.71 -32.77
C PRO A 41 -7.27 2.11 -32.59
N GLU A 42 -7.37 0.78 -32.57
CA GLU A 42 -8.62 0.07 -32.24
C GLU A 42 -8.91 0.07 -30.73
N ARG A 43 -7.88 0.27 -29.90
CA ARG A 43 -7.98 0.24 -28.43
C ARG A 43 -6.94 1.14 -27.79
N CYS A 44 -7.29 1.67 -26.63
CA CYS A 44 -6.39 2.28 -25.67
C CYS A 44 -6.69 1.68 -24.29
N THR A 45 -5.65 1.29 -23.56
CA THR A 45 -5.73 0.79 -22.19
C THR A 45 -5.05 1.79 -21.27
N VAL A 46 -5.67 2.05 -20.12
CA VAL A 46 -5.11 2.90 -19.06
C VAL A 46 -5.13 2.09 -17.78
N THR A 47 -3.96 1.87 -17.17
CA THR A 47 -3.83 1.22 -15.87
C THR A 47 -3.89 2.28 -14.78
N VAL A 48 -4.76 2.08 -13.80
CA VAL A 48 -4.95 2.99 -12.68
C VAL A 48 -4.61 2.27 -11.38
N ASP A 49 -3.64 2.81 -10.65
CA ASP A 49 -3.33 2.44 -9.29
C ASP A 49 -4.25 3.20 -8.32
N GLU A 50 -5.13 2.47 -7.65
CA GLU A 50 -5.96 3.00 -6.58
C GLU A 50 -5.34 2.68 -5.22
N ARG A 51 -4.92 3.71 -4.50
CA ARG A 51 -4.67 3.64 -3.06
C ARG A 51 -5.99 3.86 -2.34
N THR A 52 -6.47 2.82 -1.67
CA THR A 52 -7.75 2.82 -0.98
C THR A 52 -7.62 3.27 0.46
N VAL A 53 -8.76 3.40 1.13
CA VAL A 53 -8.84 3.58 2.57
C VAL A 53 -9.72 2.48 3.18
N PRO A 54 -9.57 2.14 4.47
CA PRO A 54 -10.41 1.12 5.10
C PRO A 54 -11.91 1.39 4.90
N GLY A 55 -12.61 0.42 4.31
CA GLY A 55 -14.06 0.45 4.12
C GLY A 55 -14.55 1.26 2.93
N ALA A 56 -13.68 1.88 2.13
CA ALA A 56 -14.09 2.67 0.97
C ALA A 56 -13.15 2.51 -0.23
N ARG A 57 -13.75 2.61 -1.42
CA ARG A 57 -13.10 2.63 -2.73
C ARG A 57 -13.57 3.88 -3.47
N ALA A 58 -12.79 4.34 -4.44
CA ALA A 58 -13.20 5.32 -5.41
C ALA A 58 -14.40 4.79 -6.22
N ASP A 59 -15.38 5.65 -6.47
CA ASP A 59 -16.53 5.29 -7.29
C ASP A 59 -16.17 5.44 -8.78
N LEU A 60 -15.98 4.31 -9.45
CA LEU A 60 -15.65 4.25 -10.87
C LEU A 60 -16.87 3.98 -11.76
N ALA A 61 -18.09 4.02 -11.21
CA ALA A 61 -19.31 3.76 -11.99
C ALA A 61 -19.43 4.70 -13.20
N ALA A 62 -19.16 5.99 -13.01
CA ALA A 62 -19.18 6.98 -14.08
C ALA A 62 -18.19 6.69 -15.23
N VAL A 63 -17.09 5.98 -14.97
CA VAL A 63 -16.14 5.53 -16.00
C VAL A 63 -16.64 4.25 -16.66
N ALA A 64 -17.17 3.31 -15.87
CA ALA A 64 -17.64 2.02 -16.34
C ALA A 64 -18.91 2.11 -17.21
N ASP A 65 -19.73 3.14 -17.01
CA ASP A 65 -20.98 3.35 -17.75
C ASP A 65 -20.78 4.00 -19.14
N ILE A 66 -19.56 4.39 -19.49
CA ILE A 66 -19.25 4.99 -20.80
C ILE A 66 -19.30 3.92 -21.89
N GLU A 67 -20.06 4.18 -22.95
CA GLU A 67 -20.18 3.26 -24.08
C GLU A 67 -18.82 2.93 -24.70
N GLY A 68 -18.53 1.64 -24.85
CA GLY A 68 -17.27 1.14 -25.40
C GLY A 68 -16.11 1.04 -24.41
N VAL A 69 -16.30 1.46 -23.14
CA VAL A 69 -15.32 1.27 -22.07
C VAL A 69 -15.58 -0.06 -21.36
N THR A 70 -14.51 -0.76 -21.02
CA THR A 70 -14.55 -1.95 -20.15
C THR A 70 -13.58 -1.74 -19.01
N THR A 71 -13.99 -2.11 -17.80
CA THR A 71 -13.16 -2.02 -16.60
C THR A 71 -12.91 -3.41 -16.02
N ARG A 72 -11.74 -3.60 -15.42
CA ARG A 72 -11.35 -4.84 -14.77
C ARG A 72 -10.40 -4.51 -13.61
N VAL A 73 -10.56 -5.25 -12.52
CA VAL A 73 -9.61 -5.21 -11.40
C VAL A 73 -8.57 -6.30 -11.62
N ASP A 74 -7.32 -5.91 -11.85
CA ASP A 74 -6.22 -6.86 -12.04
C ASP A 74 -5.61 -7.33 -10.72
N GLN A 75 -5.52 -6.44 -9.73
CA GLN A 75 -5.07 -6.75 -8.39
C GLN A 75 -5.90 -6.02 -7.34
N ASP A 76 -6.34 -6.76 -6.34
CA ASP A 76 -6.96 -6.20 -5.14
C ASP A 76 -6.21 -6.70 -3.90
N LEU A 77 -5.52 -5.77 -3.23
CA LEU A 77 -4.71 -6.05 -2.05
C LEU A 77 -5.43 -5.52 -0.81
N PRO A 78 -5.85 -6.40 0.12
CA PRO A 78 -6.59 -5.97 1.30
C PRO A 78 -5.70 -5.12 2.23
N PRO A 79 -6.27 -4.11 2.91
CA PRO A 79 -5.55 -3.38 3.94
C PRO A 79 -5.30 -4.30 5.14
N MET A 80 -4.35 -3.92 6.00
CA MET A 80 -4.11 -4.61 7.27
C MET A 80 -3.86 -3.61 8.39
N ALA A 81 -4.40 -3.96 9.55
CA ALA A 81 -4.00 -3.45 10.85
C ALA A 81 -3.64 -4.66 11.71
N CYS A 82 -2.62 -4.53 12.57
CA CYS A 82 -2.28 -5.60 13.49
C CYS A 82 -3.46 -5.87 14.42
N SER A 83 -3.97 -7.10 14.42
CA SER A 83 -5.10 -7.53 15.25
C SER A 83 -4.70 -7.93 16.67
N ASP A 84 -3.39 -8.03 16.95
CA ASP A 84 -2.85 -8.43 18.24
C ASP A 84 -2.03 -7.28 18.86
N GLU A 85 -2.61 -6.68 19.90
CA GLU A 85 -1.99 -5.59 20.64
C GLU A 85 -0.69 -6.00 21.35
N ARG A 86 -0.58 -7.27 21.77
CA ARG A 86 0.65 -7.80 22.41
C ARG A 86 1.77 -7.90 21.40
N LEU A 87 1.49 -8.42 20.21
CA LEU A 87 2.45 -8.48 19.11
C LEU A 87 2.89 -7.08 18.67
N ALA A 88 1.93 -6.16 18.52
CA ALA A 88 2.23 -4.78 18.17
C ALA A 88 3.09 -4.07 19.23
N ALA A 89 2.80 -4.28 20.52
CA ALA A 89 3.61 -3.74 21.62
C ALA A 89 5.01 -4.36 21.65
N ALA A 90 5.13 -5.68 21.50
CA ALA A 90 6.42 -6.37 21.48
C ALA A 90 7.33 -5.85 20.35
N ALA A 91 6.78 -5.57 19.17
CA ALA A 91 7.54 -4.99 18.07
C ALA A 91 8.07 -3.58 18.39
N VAL A 92 7.26 -2.72 19.03
CA VAL A 92 7.66 -1.36 19.44
C VAL A 92 8.73 -1.41 20.54
N ASP A 93 8.57 -2.29 21.53
CA ASP A 93 9.56 -2.50 22.60
C ASP A 93 10.88 -3.00 22.03
N ALA A 94 10.84 -3.99 21.13
CA ALA A 94 12.01 -4.55 20.47
C ALA A 94 12.75 -3.51 19.62
N ALA A 95 12.02 -2.65 18.91
CA ALA A 95 12.56 -1.52 18.15
C ALA A 95 13.23 -0.47 19.05
N SER A 96 12.59 -0.14 20.18
CA SER A 96 13.15 0.79 21.17
C SER A 96 14.47 0.25 21.73
N ALA A 97 14.49 -1.02 22.12
CA ALA A 97 15.68 -1.70 22.62
C ALA A 97 16.77 -1.88 21.55
N ALA A 98 16.43 -1.80 20.25
CA ALA A 98 17.38 -1.90 19.14
C ALA A 98 18.04 -0.56 18.79
N GLY A 99 17.69 0.51 19.51
CA GLY A 99 18.21 1.85 19.27
C GLY A 99 17.60 2.49 18.01
N SER A 100 16.40 2.09 17.59
CA SER A 100 15.70 2.67 16.44
C SER A 100 15.09 4.05 16.72
N GLY A 101 15.56 4.77 17.74
CA GLY A 101 15.02 6.07 18.14
C GLY A 101 13.67 5.95 18.86
N ARG A 102 12.66 6.67 18.37
CA ARG A 102 11.29 6.68 18.89
C ARG A 102 10.37 5.89 17.94
N PRO A 103 10.31 4.55 18.05
CA PRO A 103 9.45 3.76 17.19
C PRO A 103 7.98 4.09 17.44
N GLU A 104 7.22 4.20 16.36
CA GLU A 104 5.80 4.54 16.40
C GLU A 104 5.01 3.58 15.52
N ARG A 105 3.75 3.35 15.89
CA ARG A 105 2.79 2.67 15.03
C ARG A 105 2.31 3.68 14.01
N VAL A 106 2.52 3.36 12.73
CA VAL A 106 2.25 4.28 11.64
C VAL A 106 1.33 3.62 10.62
N VAL A 107 0.53 4.45 9.94
CA VAL A 107 -0.17 4.06 8.73
C VAL A 107 0.76 4.34 7.55
N LYS A 108 0.88 3.39 6.62
CA LYS A 108 1.67 3.54 5.40
C LYS A 108 0.80 3.21 4.18
N PRO A 109 0.83 4.03 3.12
CA PRO A 109 0.06 3.80 1.90
C PRO A 109 0.76 2.78 0.97
N HIS A 110 1.34 1.72 1.52
CA HIS A 110 2.04 0.67 0.78
C HIS A 110 1.30 -0.66 0.97
N ALA A 111 1.24 -1.44 -0.10
CA ALA A 111 0.68 -2.78 -0.02
C ALA A 111 1.77 -3.80 0.37
N THR A 112 1.38 -4.80 1.14
CA THR A 112 2.22 -5.94 1.52
C THR A 112 1.37 -7.20 1.56
N ASP A 113 1.99 -8.39 1.52
CA ASP A 113 1.24 -9.65 1.67
C ASP A 113 0.59 -9.82 3.04
N ALA A 114 0.99 -9.02 4.04
CA ALA A 114 0.39 -9.07 5.37
C ALA A 114 -1.10 -8.67 5.38
N GLY A 115 -1.59 -7.96 4.35
CA GLY A 115 -3.02 -7.81 4.08
C GLY A 115 -3.73 -9.16 3.96
N ARG A 116 -3.19 -10.04 3.11
CA ARG A 116 -3.75 -11.37 2.83
C ARG A 116 -3.61 -12.29 4.03
N LEU A 117 -2.47 -12.23 4.73
CA LEU A 117 -2.23 -13.01 5.95
C LEU A 117 -3.22 -12.61 7.06
N ALA A 118 -3.47 -11.31 7.24
CA ALA A 118 -4.45 -10.81 8.20
C ALA A 118 -5.87 -11.26 7.85
N ALA A 119 -6.26 -11.21 6.57
CA ALA A 119 -7.54 -11.73 6.11
C ALA A 119 -7.71 -13.24 6.33
N ALA A 120 -6.59 -13.99 6.33
CA ALA A 120 -6.55 -15.41 6.66
C ALA A 120 -6.51 -15.70 8.19
N GLY A 121 -6.56 -14.68 9.04
CA GLY A 121 -6.60 -14.82 10.50
C GLY A 121 -5.24 -14.74 11.20
N THR A 122 -4.16 -14.43 10.50
CA THR A 122 -2.82 -14.31 11.09
C THR A 122 -2.57 -12.87 11.57
N ALA A 123 -2.24 -12.69 12.85
CA ALA A 123 -1.78 -11.40 13.34
C ALA A 123 -0.44 -11.02 12.68
N CYS A 124 -0.35 -9.81 12.14
CA CYS A 124 0.84 -9.34 11.40
C CYS A 124 1.29 -7.97 11.87
N VAL A 125 2.60 -7.75 11.85
CA VAL A 125 3.24 -6.44 11.99
C VAL A 125 4.24 -6.31 10.84
N VAL A 126 4.22 -5.17 10.14
CA VAL A 126 5.27 -4.81 9.17
C VAL A 126 6.33 -4.02 9.91
N CYS A 127 7.56 -4.52 9.89
CA CYS A 127 8.71 -3.87 10.51
C CYS A 127 9.91 -4.02 9.58
N GLY A 128 10.63 -2.93 9.33
CA GLY A 128 11.80 -2.94 8.46
C GLY A 128 12.33 -1.52 8.23
N PRO A 129 13.46 -1.39 7.49
CA PRO A 129 13.94 -0.10 7.01
C PRO A 129 12.90 0.52 6.07
N ALA A 130 12.70 1.84 6.17
CA ALA A 130 11.67 2.54 5.40
C ALA A 130 12.10 3.97 5.09
N GLU A 131 13.34 4.15 4.60
CA GLU A 131 13.84 5.46 4.20
C GLU A 131 12.97 6.01 3.05
N PRO A 132 12.36 7.21 3.21
CA PRO A 132 11.49 7.76 2.18
C PRO A 132 12.24 8.01 0.87
N GLY A 133 11.67 7.53 -0.25
CA GLY A 133 12.18 7.84 -1.59
C GLY A 133 13.24 6.89 -2.13
N GLU A 134 13.69 5.89 -1.37
CA GLU A 134 14.64 4.88 -1.88
C GLU A 134 13.93 3.80 -2.72
N ALA A 135 12.76 3.34 -2.27
CA ALA A 135 12.06 2.21 -2.89
C ALA A 135 11.61 2.51 -4.33
N HIS A 136 11.79 1.54 -5.22
CA HIS A 136 11.45 1.63 -6.65
C HIS A 136 12.19 2.75 -7.40
N THR A 137 13.42 3.05 -6.99
CA THR A 137 14.31 3.97 -7.69
C THR A 137 15.53 3.24 -8.26
N ALA A 138 16.21 3.88 -9.21
CA ALA A 138 17.45 3.30 -9.77
C ALA A 138 18.58 3.18 -8.73
N ASP A 139 18.54 4.02 -7.69
CA ASP A 139 19.56 4.13 -6.66
C ASP A 139 19.13 3.48 -5.33
N GLU A 140 18.11 2.61 -5.36
CA GLU A 140 17.55 1.97 -4.16
C GLU A 140 18.63 1.29 -3.31
N SER A 141 18.76 1.73 -2.06
CA SER A 141 19.79 1.23 -1.15
C SER A 141 19.30 1.09 0.30
N VAL A 142 20.06 0.33 1.10
CA VAL A 142 19.80 0.20 2.54
C VAL A 142 21.10 0.07 3.32
N SER A 143 21.21 0.79 4.44
CA SER A 143 22.41 0.70 5.28
C SER A 143 22.50 -0.65 6.01
N VAL A 144 23.73 -1.19 6.09
CA VAL A 144 24.03 -2.41 6.87
C VAL A 144 23.64 -2.23 8.35
N ALA A 145 23.78 -1.01 8.88
CA ALA A 145 23.35 -0.69 10.24
C ALA A 145 21.83 -0.83 10.42
N ALA A 146 21.01 -0.41 9.44
CA ALA A 146 19.56 -0.61 9.48
C ALA A 146 19.20 -2.09 9.45
N LEU A 147 19.83 -2.88 8.58
CA LEU A 147 19.63 -4.34 8.53
C LEU A 147 20.01 -5.02 9.85
N THR A 148 21.11 -4.60 10.46
CA THR A 148 21.57 -5.12 11.76
C THR A 148 20.56 -4.82 12.86
N ARG A 149 19.98 -3.61 12.88
CA ARG A 149 18.90 -3.26 13.81
C ARG A 149 17.65 -4.10 13.57
N CYS A 150 17.19 -4.23 12.33
CA CYS A 150 16.00 -5.04 12.02
C CYS A 150 16.18 -6.50 12.45
N ARG A 151 17.37 -7.09 12.21
CA ARG A 151 17.68 -8.44 12.72
C ARG A 151 17.55 -8.52 14.24
N ALA A 152 18.03 -7.52 14.98
CA ALA A 152 17.92 -7.49 16.43
C ALA A 152 16.45 -7.36 16.89
N ILE A 153 15.63 -6.60 16.17
CA ILE A 153 14.19 -6.48 16.42
C ILE A 153 13.50 -7.83 16.21
N TYR A 154 13.69 -8.47 15.05
CA TYR A 154 13.03 -9.73 14.73
C TYR A 154 13.38 -10.83 15.75
N ARG A 155 14.66 -10.91 16.15
CA ARG A 155 15.09 -11.87 17.17
C ARG A 155 14.37 -11.64 18.50
N ARG A 156 14.30 -10.38 18.96
CA ARG A 156 13.63 -10.05 20.22
C ARG A 156 12.13 -10.33 20.18
N VAL A 157 11.46 -10.04 19.07
CA VAL A 157 10.04 -10.35 18.91
C VAL A 157 9.81 -11.87 18.93
N ALA A 158 10.66 -12.65 18.25
CA ALA A 158 10.55 -14.10 18.23
C ALA A 158 10.86 -14.77 19.58
N GLU A 159 11.73 -14.16 20.39
CA GLU A 159 12.08 -14.60 21.74
C GLU A 159 11.13 -14.03 22.82
N ASP A 160 10.17 -13.18 22.44
CA ASP A 160 9.28 -12.51 23.39
C ASP A 160 8.25 -13.52 23.94
N PRO A 161 8.21 -13.73 25.27
CA PRO A 161 7.29 -14.69 25.88
C PRO A 161 5.82 -14.28 25.76
N ARG A 162 5.51 -13.05 25.30
CA ARG A 162 4.16 -12.57 25.02
C ARG A 162 3.63 -13.02 23.64
N GLY A 163 4.50 -13.53 22.77
CA GLY A 163 4.20 -13.87 21.37
C GLY A 163 3.94 -15.36 21.09
N GLY A 164 3.73 -16.18 22.12
CA GLY A 164 3.40 -17.61 22.03
C GLY A 164 2.05 -17.96 22.63
#